data_AF-A0A965L4Z0-F1
#
_entry.id   AF-A0A965L4Z0-F1
#
_cell.length_a   1.000
_cell.length_b   1.000
_cell.length_c   1.000
_cell.angle_alpha   90.00
_cell.angle_beta   90.00
_cell.angle_gamma   90.00
#
_symmetry.space_group_name_H-M   'P 1'
#
loop_
_entity.id
_entity.type
_entity.pdbx_description
1 polymer ?
#
loop_
_entity_poly.entity_id
_entity_poly.type
_entity_poly.pdbx_seq_one_letter_code
_entity_poly.pdbx_strand_id
1 'polypeptide(L)'
;MNPKALKIVMLSYHNQNGGAGIACGRLANALKNAGHQVTYLVQEKSGDDAAISVNDSWLKKGIAWLRFILERLYFLPHEKDKSIRFLFNPGVFGQNLSQHPYIKSADVIHLHWMNFGFMGISDISDLLKLGKPVIWTLNDMWAFTGGCHHSGDCNRFQINCGQCKFDALCRSAGPGLSPSQSPLLYSRHCAFRAQ
;
A
#
# COMPACT_ATOMS: atom_id res chain seq x y z
N MET A 1 0.52 -33.43 -12.18
CA MET A 1 1.68 -32.55 -12.45
C MET A 1 1.97 -31.78 -11.18
N ASN A 2 3.17 -31.90 -10.59
CA ASN A 2 3.52 -31.02 -9.47
C ASN A 2 3.67 -29.59 -10.02
N PRO A 3 2.94 -28.60 -9.49
CA PRO A 3 3.10 -27.23 -9.93
C PRO A 3 4.55 -26.79 -9.70
N LYS A 4 5.12 -26.08 -10.68
CA LYS A 4 6.47 -25.53 -10.59
C LYS A 4 6.59 -24.67 -9.33
N ALA A 5 7.67 -24.83 -8.55
CA ALA A 5 7.96 -23.96 -7.42
C ALA A 5 8.17 -22.52 -7.91
N LEU A 6 7.35 -21.59 -7.40
CA LEU A 6 7.43 -20.17 -7.70
C LEU A 6 8.25 -19.42 -6.66
N LYS A 7 8.89 -18.33 -7.08
CA LYS A 7 9.49 -17.32 -6.20
C LYS A 7 8.47 -16.22 -5.92
N ILE A 8 7.92 -16.21 -4.72
CA ILE A 8 6.87 -15.29 -4.29
C ILE A 8 7.48 -14.29 -3.32
N VAL A 9 7.40 -13.00 -3.64
CA VAL A 9 7.75 -11.94 -2.69
C VAL A 9 6.47 -11.41 -2.07
N MET A 10 6.38 -11.52 -0.75
CA MET A 10 5.30 -10.92 0.03
C MET A 10 5.79 -9.58 0.58
N LEU A 11 5.05 -8.51 0.30
CA LEU A 11 5.30 -7.16 0.81
C LEU A 11 4.27 -6.83 1.88
N SER A 12 4.72 -6.47 3.08
CA SER A 12 3.83 -6.04 4.17
C SER A 12 4.45 -4.95 5.03
N TYR A 13 3.66 -4.09 5.65
CA TYR A 13 4.23 -3.14 6.62
C TYR A 13 4.83 -3.85 7.84
N HIS A 14 4.12 -4.82 8.41
CA HIS A 14 4.56 -5.64 9.54
C HIS A 14 4.60 -7.12 9.19
N ASN A 15 5.43 -7.89 9.91
CA ASN A 15 5.49 -9.36 9.83
C ASN A 15 4.63 -10.09 10.87
N GLN A 16 4.57 -9.60 12.11
CA GLN A 16 3.86 -10.27 13.21
C GLN A 16 2.91 -9.36 13.99
N ASN A 17 2.89 -8.07 13.67
CA ASN A 17 2.02 -7.10 14.33
C ASN A 17 0.83 -6.73 13.42
N GLY A 18 -0.33 -6.50 14.05
CA GLY A 18 -1.58 -6.14 13.38
C GLY A 18 -2.20 -7.27 12.54
N GLY A 19 -3.46 -7.10 12.16
CA GLY A 19 -4.20 -8.13 11.41
C GLY A 19 -3.59 -8.47 10.05
N ALA A 20 -3.16 -7.45 9.30
CA ALA A 20 -2.58 -7.64 7.97
C ALA A 20 -1.23 -8.39 8.00
N GLY A 21 -0.36 -8.05 8.95
CA GLY A 21 0.93 -8.73 9.13
C GLY A 21 0.76 -10.19 9.54
N ILE A 22 -0.10 -10.45 10.53
CA ILE A 22 -0.41 -11.82 10.98
C ILE A 22 -1.00 -12.66 9.84
N ALA A 23 -1.95 -12.11 9.07
CA ALA A 23 -2.54 -12.81 7.93
C ALA A 23 -1.50 -13.10 6.83
N CYS A 24 -0.64 -12.12 6.53
CA CYS A 24 0.45 -12.26 5.57
C CYS A 24 1.45 -13.34 6.01
N GLY A 25 1.88 -13.34 7.28
CA GLY A 25 2.78 -14.36 7.81
C GLY A 25 2.19 -15.79 7.78
N ARG A 26 0.90 -15.94 8.10
CA ARG A 26 0.20 -17.23 7.97
C ARG A 26 0.19 -17.73 6.53
N LEU A 27 -0.13 -16.84 5.58
CA LEU A 27 -0.13 -17.16 4.17
C LEU A 27 1.28 -17.49 3.65
N ALA A 28 2.29 -16.75 4.10
CA ALA A 28 3.69 -17.02 3.77
C ALA A 28 4.10 -18.45 4.15
N ASN A 29 3.74 -18.88 5.36
CA ASN A 29 4.02 -20.24 5.83
C ASN A 29 3.24 -21.30 5.03
N ALA A 30 1.96 -21.04 4.72
CA ALA A 30 1.17 -21.96 3.89
C ALA A 30 1.78 -22.14 2.48
N LEU A 31 2.22 -21.05 1.84
CA LEU A 31 2.86 -21.09 0.52
C LEU A 31 4.21 -21.81 0.55
N LYS A 32 5.00 -21.63 1.61
CA LYS A 32 6.24 -22.40 1.82
C LYS A 32 5.95 -23.90 1.97
N ASN A 33 4.94 -24.25 2.77
CA ASN A 33 4.53 -25.65 2.96
C ASN A 33 3.97 -26.28 1.68
N ALA A 34 3.43 -25.47 0.77
CA ALA A 34 3.03 -25.90 -0.57
C ALA A 34 4.21 -26.06 -1.56
N GLY A 35 5.45 -25.83 -1.13
CA GLY A 35 6.66 -26.03 -1.93
C GLY A 35 7.13 -24.80 -2.72
N HIS A 36 6.61 -23.60 -2.41
CA HIS A 36 7.06 -22.35 -3.04
C HIS A 36 8.21 -21.68 -2.28
N GLN A 37 9.04 -20.92 -2.99
CA GLN A 37 10.09 -20.09 -2.40
C GLN A 37 9.49 -18.74 -2.02
N VAL A 38 9.28 -18.49 -0.74
CA VAL A 38 8.63 -17.26 -0.26
C VAL A 38 9.63 -16.36 0.45
N THR A 39 9.85 -15.17 -0.11
CA THR A 39 10.58 -14.08 0.54
C THR A 39 9.58 -13.13 1.16
N TYR A 40 9.71 -12.85 2.45
CA TYR A 40 8.84 -11.93 3.15
C TYR A 40 9.57 -10.62 3.45
N LEU A 41 9.27 -9.55 2.71
CA LEU A 41 9.86 -8.23 2.91
C LEU A 41 8.91 -7.31 3.65
N VAL A 42 9.43 -6.66 4.71
CA VAL A 42 8.62 -5.81 5.58
C VAL A 42 9.24 -4.44 5.86
N GLN A 43 8.39 -3.43 6.06
CA GLN A 43 8.80 -2.08 6.47
C GLN A 43 9.34 -2.08 7.91
N GLU A 44 8.59 -2.72 8.81
CA GLU A 44 8.88 -2.85 10.23
C GLU A 44 8.86 -4.33 10.64
N LYS A 45 10.04 -4.86 10.92
CA LYS A 45 10.21 -6.21 11.45
C LYS A 45 10.04 -6.21 12.97
N SER A 46 9.23 -7.15 13.46
CA SER A 46 9.08 -7.50 14.88
C SER A 46 9.30 -9.00 15.08
N GLY A 47 9.96 -9.39 16.17
CA GLY A 47 10.24 -10.81 16.46
C GLY A 47 11.31 -11.45 15.57
N ASP A 48 11.47 -12.77 15.74
CA ASP A 48 12.63 -13.51 15.24
C ASP A 48 12.36 -14.39 14.00
N ASP A 49 11.25 -14.14 13.29
CA ASP A 49 10.98 -14.91 12.08
C ASP A 49 11.93 -14.58 10.91
N ALA A 50 11.76 -15.35 9.82
CA ALA A 50 12.52 -15.20 8.59
C ALA A 50 12.13 -13.98 7.74
N ALA A 51 11.31 -13.04 8.24
CA ALA A 51 11.03 -11.81 7.51
C ALA A 51 12.29 -10.93 7.42
N ILE A 52 12.40 -10.21 6.31
CA ILE A 52 13.53 -9.35 5.97
C ILE A 52 13.04 -7.90 6.01
N SER A 53 13.65 -7.08 6.86
CA SER A 53 13.37 -5.63 6.87
C SER A 53 13.97 -4.98 5.63
N VAL A 54 13.19 -4.16 4.93
CA VAL A 54 13.70 -3.28 3.87
C VAL A 54 14.53 -2.12 4.43
N ASN A 55 14.35 -1.80 5.72
CA ASN A 55 15.08 -0.79 6.47
C ASN A 55 16.07 -1.48 7.43
N ASP A 56 17.18 -1.95 6.89
CA ASP A 56 18.22 -2.71 7.59
C ASP A 56 19.20 -1.83 8.41
N SER A 57 19.26 -0.52 8.14
CA SER A 57 20.15 0.43 8.81
C SER A 57 19.40 1.50 9.59
N TRP A 58 20.08 2.12 10.56
CA TRP A 58 19.52 3.22 11.35
C TRP A 58 19.12 4.42 10.48
N LEU A 59 19.91 4.72 9.43
CA LEU A 59 19.61 5.74 8.43
C LEU A 59 18.30 5.43 7.71
N LYS A 60 18.15 4.21 7.16
CA LYS A 60 16.93 3.81 6.46
C LYS A 60 15.71 3.82 7.38
N LYS A 61 15.87 3.41 8.65
CA LYS A 61 14.82 3.50 9.68
C LYS A 61 14.44 4.97 9.96
N GLY A 62 15.41 5.88 10.04
CA GLY A 62 15.15 7.31 10.18
C GLY A 62 14.40 7.89 8.97
N ILE A 63 14.78 7.50 7.75
CA ILE A 63 14.08 7.92 6.53
C ILE A 63 12.66 7.33 6.50
N ALA A 64 12.47 6.07 6.89
CA ALA A 64 11.16 5.44 7.02
C ALA A 64 10.24 6.21 7.98
N TRP A 65 10.75 6.57 9.15
CA TRP A 65 10.03 7.40 10.11
C TRP A 65 9.73 8.79 9.54
N LEU A 66 10.69 9.43 8.86
CA LEU A 66 10.46 10.71 8.19
C LEU A 66 9.35 10.64 7.15
N ARG A 67 9.31 9.59 6.30
CA ARG A 67 8.23 9.39 5.33
C ARG A 67 6.87 9.28 6.00
N PHE A 68 6.78 8.52 7.08
CA PHE A 68 5.57 8.44 7.90
C PHE A 68 5.16 9.82 8.42
N ILE A 69 6.09 10.60 8.99
CA ILE A 69 5.81 11.95 9.49
C ILE A 69 5.37 12.88 8.36
N LEU A 70 6.03 12.86 7.21
CA LEU A 70 5.68 13.68 6.03
C LEU A 70 4.27 13.36 5.53
N GLU A 71 3.90 12.07 5.47
CA GLU A 71 2.54 11.64 5.14
C GLU A 71 1.50 12.25 6.10
N ARG A 72 1.81 12.30 7.40
CA ARG A 72 0.92 12.92 8.39
C ARG A 72 0.88 14.43 8.25
N LEU A 73 2.01 15.09 8.13
CA LEU A 73 2.08 16.54 7.94
C LEU A 73 1.34 16.99 6.67
N TYR A 74 1.40 16.19 5.60
CA TYR A 74 0.65 16.43 4.36
C TYR A 74 -0.87 16.34 4.58
N PHE A 75 -1.33 15.39 5.40
CA PHE A 75 -2.75 15.22 5.69
C PHE A 75 -3.32 16.23 6.70
N LEU A 76 -2.51 16.71 7.66
CA LEU A 76 -2.98 17.57 8.76
C LEU A 76 -3.81 18.80 8.33
N PRO A 77 -3.46 19.57 7.28
CA PRO A 77 -4.28 20.72 6.86
C PRO A 77 -5.66 20.33 6.31
N HIS A 78 -5.84 19.06 5.96
CA HIS A 78 -7.01 18.51 5.29
C HIS A 78 -7.85 17.60 6.19
N GLU A 79 -7.30 17.28 7.36
CA GLU A 79 -7.95 16.53 8.41
C GLU A 79 -9.14 17.32 8.97
N LYS A 80 -10.35 16.78 8.80
CA LYS A 80 -11.58 17.41 9.32
C LYS A 80 -11.79 17.17 10.81
N ASP A 81 -11.25 16.09 11.35
CA ASP A 81 -11.38 15.71 12.75
C ASP A 81 -10.15 14.91 13.21
N LYS A 82 -9.75 14.99 14.49
CA LYS A 82 -8.55 14.27 14.95
C LYS A 82 -8.71 12.76 15.03
N SER A 83 -9.95 12.25 15.19
CA SER A 83 -10.25 10.82 15.31
C SER A 83 -9.99 10.05 14.01
N ILE A 84 -9.97 10.75 12.87
CA ILE A 84 -9.83 10.14 11.55
C ILE A 84 -8.38 10.11 11.05
N ARG A 85 -7.44 10.69 11.80
CA ARG A 85 -6.01 10.82 11.43
C ARG A 85 -5.37 9.54 10.89
N PHE A 86 -5.74 8.42 11.50
CA PHE A 86 -5.21 7.09 11.18
C PHE A 86 -6.20 6.23 10.40
N LEU A 87 -7.41 6.73 10.12
CA LEU A 87 -8.42 6.07 9.28
C LEU A 87 -8.26 6.41 7.81
N PHE A 88 -7.43 7.41 7.50
CA PHE A 88 -7.07 7.81 6.14
C PHE A 88 -5.56 7.79 5.94
N ASN A 89 -5.13 7.37 4.74
CA ASN A 89 -3.76 7.46 4.28
C ASN A 89 -3.74 8.02 2.84
N PRO A 90 -3.08 9.17 2.59
CA PRO A 90 -3.01 9.78 1.25
C PRO A 90 -2.22 8.96 0.23
N GLY A 91 -1.28 8.11 0.64
CA GLY A 91 -0.45 7.31 -0.26
C GLY A 91 0.57 8.13 -1.05
N VAL A 92 0.95 9.31 -0.55
CA VAL A 92 1.81 10.25 -1.27
C VAL A 92 3.29 9.95 -1.05
N PHE A 93 3.66 9.45 0.13
CA PHE A 93 5.05 9.16 0.47
C PHE A 93 5.28 7.65 0.58
N GLY A 94 6.47 7.22 0.20
CA GLY A 94 6.85 5.83 0.23
C GLY A 94 8.27 5.62 -0.29
N GLN A 95 8.60 4.35 -0.55
CA GLN A 95 9.86 4.00 -1.17
C GLN A 95 9.63 3.08 -2.37
N ASN A 96 10.33 3.37 -3.45
CA ASN A 96 10.28 2.54 -4.64
C ASN A 96 11.13 1.26 -4.42
N LEU A 97 10.47 0.10 -4.41
CA LEU A 97 11.11 -1.21 -4.28
C LEU A 97 11.28 -1.95 -5.63
N SER A 98 10.96 -1.32 -6.76
CA SER A 98 11.04 -1.94 -8.09
C SER A 98 12.44 -2.47 -8.43
N GLN A 99 13.48 -1.82 -7.89
CA GLN A 99 14.87 -2.22 -8.10
C GLN A 99 15.40 -3.22 -7.07
N HIS A 100 14.62 -3.57 -6.04
CA HIS A 100 15.05 -4.47 -4.98
C HIS A 100 15.38 -5.87 -5.56
N PRO A 101 16.49 -6.53 -5.17
CA PRO A 101 16.91 -7.81 -5.76
C PRO A 101 15.85 -8.91 -5.71
N TYR A 102 15.19 -9.07 -4.56
CA TYR A 102 14.07 -10.02 -4.44
C TYR A 102 12.89 -9.67 -5.34
N ILE A 103 12.55 -8.38 -5.51
CA ILE A 103 11.47 -7.95 -6.41
C ILE A 103 11.82 -8.25 -7.87
N LYS A 104 13.05 -7.96 -8.30
CA LYS A 104 13.51 -8.28 -9.66
C LYS A 104 13.50 -9.78 -9.96
N SER A 105 13.83 -10.61 -8.97
CA SER A 105 13.92 -12.07 -9.13
C SER A 105 12.62 -12.83 -8.86
N ALA A 106 11.56 -12.14 -8.41
CA ALA A 106 10.27 -12.74 -8.11
C ALA A 106 9.51 -13.17 -9.37
N ASP A 107 8.83 -14.31 -9.29
CA ASP A 107 7.80 -14.73 -10.26
C ASP A 107 6.46 -14.05 -9.94
N VAL A 108 6.16 -13.82 -8.66
CA VAL A 108 4.92 -13.18 -8.19
C VAL A 108 5.24 -12.19 -7.06
N ILE A 109 4.59 -11.02 -7.08
CA ILE A 109 4.64 -10.04 -6.00
C ILE A 109 3.26 -10.02 -5.32
N HIS A 110 3.22 -10.21 -4.00
CA HIS A 110 1.99 -10.25 -3.22
C HIS A 110 1.96 -9.12 -2.19
N LEU A 111 1.08 -8.15 -2.39
CA LEU A 111 0.93 -6.96 -1.55
C LEU A 111 -0.03 -7.21 -0.38
N HIS A 112 0.39 -6.78 0.82
CA HIS A 112 -0.38 -6.81 2.07
C HIS A 112 -0.19 -5.49 2.82
N TRP A 113 -1.14 -4.56 2.70
CA TRP A 113 -1.16 -3.30 3.47
C TRP A 113 0.13 -2.45 3.32
N MET A 114 0.12 -1.55 2.33
CA MET A 114 1.30 -0.82 1.85
C MET A 114 1.47 0.59 2.43
N ASN A 115 0.71 0.90 3.49
CA ASN A 115 0.44 2.26 3.94
C ASN A 115 1.57 2.85 4.81
N PHE A 116 1.32 4.04 5.36
CA PHE A 116 2.14 4.66 6.41
C PHE A 116 3.59 4.94 5.98
N GLY A 117 3.79 5.36 4.73
CA GLY A 117 5.12 5.67 4.21
C GLY A 117 5.94 4.44 3.80
N PHE A 118 5.30 3.25 3.70
CA PHE A 118 5.95 2.06 3.15
C PHE A 118 6.06 2.14 1.62
N MET A 119 4.95 2.15 0.89
CA MET A 119 4.93 2.40 -0.56
C MET A 119 3.77 3.33 -0.93
N GLY A 120 4.06 4.42 -1.60
CA GLY A 120 3.05 5.33 -2.13
C GLY A 120 2.45 4.82 -3.44
N ILE A 121 1.43 5.52 -3.95
CA ILE A 121 0.76 5.16 -5.20
C ILE A 121 1.73 5.16 -6.40
N SER A 122 2.66 6.11 -6.45
CA SER A 122 3.70 6.14 -7.49
C SER A 122 4.64 4.94 -7.41
N ASP A 123 5.00 4.51 -6.20
CA ASP A 123 5.89 3.37 -6.00
C ASP A 123 5.22 2.06 -6.42
N ILE A 124 3.92 1.93 -6.11
CA ILE A 124 3.09 0.79 -6.55
C ILE A 124 2.96 0.80 -8.07
N SER A 125 2.73 1.96 -8.69
CA SER A 125 2.71 2.12 -10.16
C SER A 125 4.02 1.66 -10.78
N ASP A 126 5.17 2.04 -10.22
CA ASP A 126 6.48 1.62 -10.70
C ASP A 126 6.71 0.11 -10.54
N LEU A 127 6.15 -0.50 -9.50
CA LEU A 127 6.17 -1.95 -9.30
C LEU A 127 5.31 -2.67 -10.36
N LEU A 128 4.14 -2.14 -10.69
CA LEU A 128 3.26 -2.69 -11.73
C LEU A 128 3.88 -2.61 -13.14
N LYS A 129 4.64 -1.54 -13.42
CA LYS A 129 5.38 -1.37 -14.69
C LYS A 129 6.45 -2.44 -14.93
N LEU A 130 6.81 -3.24 -13.92
CA LEU A 130 7.72 -4.37 -14.09
C LEU A 130 7.11 -5.51 -14.93
N GLY A 131 5.80 -5.51 -15.18
CA GLY A 131 5.12 -6.55 -15.95
C GLY A 131 5.05 -7.91 -15.25
N LYS A 132 5.36 -7.96 -13.95
CA LYS A 132 5.26 -9.17 -13.13
C LYS A 132 3.83 -9.36 -12.62
N PRO A 133 3.36 -10.61 -12.44
CA PRO A 133 2.11 -10.87 -11.74
C PRO A 133 2.11 -10.24 -10.34
N VAL A 134 1.13 -9.38 -10.08
CA VAL A 134 0.90 -8.75 -8.76
C VAL A 134 -0.43 -9.20 -8.21
N ILE A 135 -0.41 -9.74 -7.00
CA ILE A 135 -1.60 -10.12 -6.23
C ILE A 135 -1.70 -9.14 -5.07
N TRP A 136 -2.91 -8.66 -4.76
CA TRP A 136 -3.14 -7.79 -3.62
C TRP A 136 -4.22 -8.38 -2.72
N THR A 137 -3.83 -8.77 -1.49
CA THR A 137 -4.81 -9.13 -0.46
C THR A 137 -5.32 -7.87 0.22
N LEU A 138 -6.61 -7.59 0.04
CA LEU A 138 -7.28 -6.43 0.61
C LEU A 138 -7.56 -6.67 2.10
N ASN A 139 -6.65 -6.18 2.94
CA ASN A 139 -6.82 -6.22 4.40
C ASN A 139 -7.71 -5.09 4.91
N ASP A 140 -7.97 -4.11 4.06
CA ASP A 140 -8.81 -2.94 4.31
C ASP A 140 -9.32 -2.39 2.97
N MET A 141 -10.01 -1.25 3.01
CA MET A 141 -10.61 -0.64 1.83
C MET A 141 -9.70 0.36 1.10
N TRP A 142 -8.44 0.52 1.53
CA TRP A 142 -7.60 1.63 1.08
C TRP A 142 -7.34 1.59 -0.43
N ALA A 143 -7.06 0.39 -0.95
CA ALA A 143 -6.67 0.17 -2.34
C ALA A 143 -7.75 0.61 -3.35
N PHE A 144 -9.01 0.72 -2.96
CA PHE A 144 -10.11 1.05 -3.89
C PHE A 144 -10.97 2.23 -3.42
N THR A 145 -10.67 2.85 -2.28
CA THR A 145 -11.42 4.01 -1.76
C THR A 145 -10.69 5.34 -1.91
N GLY A 146 -9.52 5.36 -2.53
CA GLY A 146 -8.72 6.57 -2.70
C GLY A 146 -8.10 7.08 -1.40
N GLY A 147 -7.95 6.22 -0.39
CA GLY A 147 -7.22 6.56 0.84
C GLY A 147 -7.88 6.14 2.15
N CYS A 148 -9.12 5.64 2.15
CA CYS A 148 -9.83 5.28 3.38
C CYS A 148 -9.52 3.84 3.79
N HIS A 149 -9.09 3.60 5.03
CA HIS A 149 -8.97 2.23 5.53
C HIS A 149 -10.35 1.56 5.68
N HIS A 150 -11.40 2.34 5.98
CA HIS A 150 -12.78 1.88 5.99
C HIS A 150 -13.70 3.02 5.54
N SER A 151 -14.63 2.77 4.63
CA SER A 151 -15.52 3.81 4.09
C SER A 151 -16.62 4.23 5.07
N GLY A 152 -17.00 3.33 5.98
CA GLY A 152 -18.25 3.43 6.73
C GLY A 152 -19.41 3.62 5.75
N ASP A 153 -20.30 4.56 6.03
CA ASP A 153 -21.48 4.82 5.19
C ASP A 153 -21.17 5.58 3.88
N CYS A 154 -19.91 5.85 3.55
CA CYS A 154 -19.54 6.55 2.32
C CYS A 154 -19.47 5.57 1.13
N ASN A 155 -20.42 5.63 0.21
CA ASN A 155 -20.41 4.78 -1.01
C ASN A 155 -19.87 5.47 -2.27
N ARG A 156 -19.39 6.71 -2.17
CA ARG A 156 -18.99 7.49 -3.35
C ARG A 156 -17.78 6.95 -4.11
N PHE A 157 -16.92 6.18 -3.44
CA PHE A 157 -15.77 5.53 -4.09
C PHE A 157 -16.16 4.60 -5.24
N GLN A 158 -17.41 4.13 -5.26
CA GLN A 158 -17.94 3.29 -6.35
C GLN A 158 -18.11 4.06 -7.67
N ILE A 159 -18.24 5.39 -7.62
CA ILE A 159 -18.44 6.24 -8.79
C ILE A 159 -17.25 7.19 -8.96
N ASN A 160 -17.02 8.03 -7.96
CA ASN A 160 -15.90 8.97 -7.89
C ASN A 160 -15.72 9.49 -6.46
N CYS A 161 -14.48 9.59 -5.98
CA CYS A 161 -14.23 10.22 -4.68
C CYS A 161 -14.39 11.75 -4.76
N GLY A 162 -14.85 12.35 -3.66
CA GLY A 162 -15.17 13.77 -3.56
C GLY A 162 -15.88 14.08 -2.25
N GLN A 163 -15.86 15.35 -1.81
CA GLN A 163 -16.42 15.89 -0.57
C GLN A 163 -16.28 14.94 0.64
N CYS A 164 -15.11 14.31 0.81
CA CYS A 164 -14.91 13.20 1.74
C CYS A 164 -15.12 13.64 3.20
N LYS A 165 -15.69 12.77 4.03
CA LYS A 165 -15.81 13.01 5.49
C LYS A 165 -14.45 12.96 6.19
N PHE A 166 -13.50 12.25 5.61
CA PHE A 166 -12.15 12.12 6.14
C PHE A 166 -11.19 13.19 5.61
N ASP A 167 -11.26 13.49 4.32
CA ASP A 167 -10.25 14.30 3.65
C ASP A 167 -10.85 15.50 2.91
N ALA A 168 -10.35 16.69 3.22
CA ALA A 168 -10.71 17.91 2.51
C ALA A 168 -9.95 18.11 1.18
N LEU A 169 -8.94 17.30 0.83
CA LEU A 169 -8.25 17.33 -0.48
C LEU A 169 -9.14 16.86 -1.62
N CYS A 170 -10.05 15.93 -1.35
CA CYS A 170 -11.07 15.47 -2.29
C CYS A 170 -12.14 16.56 -2.50
N ARG A 171 -11.76 17.77 -2.94
CA ARG A 171 -12.70 18.79 -3.40
C ARG A 171 -13.14 18.42 -4.80
N SER A 172 -14.44 18.18 -4.92
CA SER A 172 -15.20 17.94 -6.16
C SER A 172 -14.42 18.14 -7.46
N ALA A 173 -14.18 17.05 -8.18
CA ALA A 173 -14.50 17.14 -9.60
C ALA A 173 -16.00 17.46 -9.66
N GLY A 174 -16.37 18.69 -9.97
CA GLY A 174 -17.78 19.05 -10.19
C GLY A 174 -18.41 18.11 -11.23
N PRO A 175 -19.75 18.00 -11.28
CA PRO A 175 -20.40 17.22 -12.33
C PRO A 175 -19.98 17.80 -13.69
N GLY A 176 -19.09 17.11 -14.41
CA GLY A 176 -18.59 17.53 -15.73
C GLY A 176 -17.08 17.77 -15.88
N LEU A 177 -16.25 17.63 -14.84
CA LEU A 177 -14.79 17.71 -15.04
C LEU A 177 -14.26 16.42 -15.68
N SER A 178 -14.01 16.47 -16.99
CA SER A 178 -13.33 15.41 -17.73
C SER A 178 -11.85 15.31 -17.32
N PRO A 179 -11.20 14.15 -17.51
CA PRO A 179 -9.81 13.91 -17.12
C PRO A 179 -8.77 14.90 -17.68
N SER A 180 -9.15 15.71 -18.67
CA SER A 180 -8.26 16.64 -19.36
C SER A 180 -8.01 17.97 -18.63
N GLN A 181 -8.77 18.30 -17.57
CA GLN A 181 -8.74 19.65 -16.99
C GLN A 181 -7.84 19.82 -15.74
N SER A 182 -7.36 18.74 -15.10
CA SER A 182 -6.33 18.83 -14.05
C SER A 182 -5.64 17.47 -13.77
N PRO A 183 -4.70 17.03 -14.63
CA PRO A 183 -4.08 15.71 -14.54
C PRO A 183 -3.35 15.43 -13.21
N LEU A 184 -2.83 16.48 -12.55
CA LEU A 184 -2.02 16.37 -11.34
C LEU A 184 -2.82 16.12 -10.05
N LEU A 185 -4.10 16.52 -10.00
CA LEU A 185 -4.96 16.32 -8.82
C LEU A 185 -5.83 15.07 -8.97
N TYR A 186 -6.31 14.79 -10.19
CA TYR A 186 -7.18 13.66 -10.49
C TYR A 186 -6.46 12.30 -10.40
N SER A 187 -5.20 12.23 -10.84
CA SER A 187 -4.42 10.98 -10.86
C SER A 187 -3.82 10.57 -9.51
N ARG A 188 -3.78 11.47 -8.52
CA ARG A 188 -3.09 11.22 -7.24
C ARG A 188 -3.99 10.66 -6.14
N HIS A 189 -5.31 10.79 -6.23
CA HIS A 189 -6.21 10.50 -5.10
C HIS A 189 -7.29 9.44 -5.39
N CYS A 190 -7.55 9.06 -6.64
CA CYS A 190 -8.41 7.92 -7.00
C CYS A 190 -7.54 6.79 -7.54
N ALA A 191 -6.91 6.04 -6.63
CA ALA A 191 -5.80 5.15 -6.96
C ALA A 191 -6.11 3.97 -7.89
N PHE A 192 -7.36 3.51 -7.98
CA PHE A 192 -7.69 2.37 -8.84
C PHE A 192 -9.10 2.50 -9.40
N ARG A 193 -9.20 2.96 -10.66
CA ARG A 193 -10.39 2.68 -11.46
C ARG A 193 -10.27 1.22 -11.90
N ALA A 194 -11.15 0.36 -11.39
CA ALA A 194 -11.40 -0.93 -12.04
C ALA A 194 -11.88 -0.60 -13.46
N GLN A 195 -11.09 -0.99 -14.46
CA GLN A 195 -11.50 -0.99 -15.87
C GLN A 195 -12.34 -2.25 -16.12
#